data_AF-A0A3D4AB73-F1
#
_entry.id   AF-A0A3D4AB73-F1
#
_cell.length_a   1.000
_cell.length_b   1.000
_cell.length_c   1.000
_cell.angle_alpha   90.00
_cell.angle_beta   90.00
_cell.angle_gamma   90.00
#
_symmetry.space_group_name_H-M   'P 1'
#
loop_
_entity.id
_entity.type
_entity.pdbx_description
1 polymer ?
#
loop_
_entity_poly.entity_id
_entity_poly.type
_entity_poly.pdbx_seq_one_letter_code
_entity_poly.pdbx_strand_id
1 'polypeptide(L)'
;NWALYCDNYLEEFHLPFVHGASLAGLDYGEYRTELYSYATLQLGVGKSKDDSFTLPQGHPDFGSNIAAFYYWLFPNLMMNFYPWGLSLNVVYPIGPERTRVSFLSYVWDKDRQQSGVGADLHRVEMEDEEVVESVQRGVRSRLY
;
A
#
# COMPACT_ATOMS: atom_id res chain seq x y z
N ASN A 1 -12.70 -11.92 4.93
CA ASN A 1 -13.56 -10.84 5.46
C ASN A 1 -12.96 -9.54 4.96
N TRP A 2 -13.78 -8.56 4.56
CA TRP A 2 -13.26 -7.32 3.96
C TRP A 2 -12.36 -6.52 4.92
N ALA A 3 -12.65 -6.59 6.22
CA ALA A 3 -11.87 -5.89 7.25
C ALA A 3 -10.46 -6.48 7.37
N LEU A 4 -10.27 -7.79 7.21
CA LEU A 4 -8.93 -8.41 7.24
C LEU A 4 -8.06 -7.95 6.07
N TYR A 5 -8.66 -7.68 4.90
CA TYR A 5 -7.91 -7.11 3.78
C TYR A 5 -7.50 -5.66 4.06
N CYS A 6 -8.39 -4.87 4.70
CA CYS A 6 -8.04 -3.52 5.13
C CYS A 6 -6.95 -3.54 6.23
N ASP A 7 -7.03 -4.49 7.15
CA ASP A 7 -6.05 -4.68 8.24
C ASP A 7 -4.65 -4.98 7.68
N ASN A 8 -4.56 -5.89 6.69
CA ASN A 8 -3.32 -6.19 5.97
C ASN A 8 -2.70 -4.93 5.34
N TYR A 9 -3.51 -4.06 4.73
CA TYR A 9 -3.01 -2.81 4.14
C TYR A 9 -2.56 -1.77 5.18
N LEU A 10 -3.21 -1.75 6.35
CA LEU A 10 -2.97 -0.75 7.39
C LEU A 10 -1.76 -1.06 8.28
N GLU A 11 -1.18 -2.25 8.15
CA GLU A 11 -0.05 -2.69 8.95
C GLU A 11 1.22 -2.85 8.10
N GLU A 12 2.33 -2.38 8.63
CA GLU A 12 3.62 -2.29 7.92
C GLU A 12 4.57 -3.45 8.28
N PHE A 13 4.22 -4.28 9.25
CA PHE A 13 5.05 -5.34 9.79
C PHE A 13 5.28 -6.47 8.79
N HIS A 14 4.31 -6.81 7.94
CA HIS A 14 4.49 -7.88 6.95
C HIS A 14 5.43 -7.48 5.80
N LEU A 15 5.60 -6.18 5.54
CA LEU A 15 6.31 -5.68 4.36
C LEU A 15 7.74 -6.25 4.21
N PRO A 16 8.61 -6.31 5.24
CA PRO A 16 9.97 -6.83 5.08
C PRO A 16 10.02 -8.35 4.87
N PHE A 17 8.98 -9.08 5.30
CA PHE A 17 8.95 -10.55 5.29
C PHE A 17 8.22 -11.12 4.08
N VAL A 18 7.21 -10.40 3.58
CA VAL A 18 6.37 -10.80 2.45
C VAL A 18 6.83 -10.11 1.17
N HIS A 19 7.11 -8.81 1.22
CA HIS A 19 7.38 -7.95 0.05
C HIS A 19 8.86 -7.53 -0.08
N GLY A 20 9.78 -8.27 0.54
CA GLY A 20 11.18 -7.85 0.70
C GLY A 20 11.92 -7.49 -0.60
N ALA A 21 11.53 -8.07 -1.74
CA ALA A 21 12.07 -7.72 -3.06
C ALA A 21 11.34 -6.52 -3.70
N SER A 22 10.01 -6.46 -3.59
CA SER A 22 9.13 -5.48 -4.24
C SER A 22 9.17 -4.09 -3.58
N LEU A 23 9.56 -4.02 -2.30
CA LEU A 23 9.66 -2.79 -1.51
C LEU A 23 11.09 -2.47 -1.05
N ALA A 24 12.12 -3.08 -1.66
CA ALA A 24 13.53 -2.87 -1.30
C ALA A 24 13.99 -1.40 -1.41
N GLY A 25 13.30 -0.60 -2.23
CA GLY A 25 13.55 0.84 -2.41
C GLY A 25 13.13 1.70 -1.23
N LEU A 26 12.30 1.19 -0.32
CA LEU A 26 11.86 1.93 0.86
C LEU A 26 12.87 1.85 2.01
N ASP A 27 13.01 2.96 2.73
CA ASP A 27 13.64 3.05 4.04
C ASP A 27 12.58 2.89 5.12
N TYR A 28 12.48 1.67 5.65
CA TYR A 28 11.53 1.33 6.70
C TYR A 28 11.78 2.06 8.02
N GLY A 29 13.00 2.54 8.28
CA GLY A 29 13.30 3.28 9.51
C GLY A 29 12.67 4.66 9.55
N GLU A 30 12.39 5.23 8.38
CA GLU A 30 11.80 6.57 8.19
C GLU A 30 10.32 6.50 7.78
N TYR A 31 9.76 5.30 7.66
CA TYR A 31 8.34 5.10 7.35
C TYR A 31 7.50 5.63 8.51
N ARG A 32 6.43 6.37 8.18
CA ARG A 32 5.56 6.97 9.20
C ARG A 32 4.10 6.95 8.77
N THR A 33 3.23 6.82 9.76
CA THR A 33 1.78 6.83 9.57
C THR A 33 1.14 7.99 10.32
N GLU A 34 0.29 8.74 9.63
CA GLU A 34 -0.55 9.82 10.14
C GLU A 34 -2.00 9.35 10.23
N LEU A 35 -2.67 9.72 11.32
CA LEU A 35 -4.03 9.30 11.61
C LEU A 35 -5.02 10.46 11.45
N TYR A 36 -6.15 10.17 10.82
CA TYR A 36 -7.29 11.06 10.66
C TYR A 36 -8.57 10.34 11.10
N SER A 37 -9.67 11.07 11.28
CA SER A 37 -10.91 10.49 11.85
C SER A 37 -11.50 9.34 11.03
N TYR A 38 -11.31 9.34 9.71
CA TYR A 38 -11.85 8.32 8.79
C TYR A 38 -10.82 7.94 7.72
N ALA A 39 -9.55 8.16 8.00
CA ALA A 39 -8.47 7.91 7.05
C ALA A 39 -7.14 7.72 7.76
N THR A 40 -6.20 7.11 7.07
CA THR A 40 -4.78 7.12 7.43
C THR A 40 -3.96 7.54 6.21
N LEU A 41 -2.80 8.13 6.47
CA LEU A 41 -1.79 8.37 5.46
C LEU A 41 -0.49 7.72 5.93
N GLN A 42 -0.02 6.76 5.15
CA GLN A 42 1.30 6.18 5.36
C GLN A 42 2.28 6.75 4.33
N LEU A 43 3.43 7.22 4.80
CA LEU A 43 4.46 7.83 3.97
C LEU A 43 5.59 6.83 3.74
N GLY A 44 5.70 6.34 2.51
CA GLY A 44 6.80 5.52 2.05
C GLY A 44 8.00 6.40 1.71
N VAL A 45 9.04 6.38 2.54
CA VAL A 45 10.29 7.09 2.28
C VAL A 45 11.21 6.20 1.46
N GLY A 46 11.74 6.70 0.35
CA GLY A 46 12.68 6.03 -0.52
C GLY A 46 14.13 6.24 -0.09
N LYS A 47 14.98 5.23 -0.32
CA LYS A 47 16.44 5.30 -0.10
C LYS A 47 17.16 6.22 -1.09
N SER A 48 16.55 6.49 -2.25
CA SER A 48 17.08 7.36 -3.31
C SER A 48 16.05 8.39 -3.75
N LYS A 49 16.54 9.52 -4.27
CA LYS A 49 15.71 10.56 -4.89
C LYS A 49 15.14 10.15 -6.25
N ASP A 50 15.78 9.22 -6.95
CA ASP A 50 15.40 8.87 -8.33
C ASP A 50 14.01 8.23 -8.39
N ASP A 51 13.66 7.46 -7.34
CA ASP A 51 12.35 6.80 -7.19
C ASP A 51 11.37 7.61 -6.33
N SER A 52 11.68 8.88 -6.05
CA SER A 52 10.89 9.75 -5.18
C SER A 52 10.14 10.84 -5.94
N PHE A 53 9.08 11.36 -5.32
CA PHE A 53 8.36 12.53 -5.80
C PHE A 53 9.26 13.78 -5.81
N THR A 54 9.12 14.59 -6.87
CA THR A 54 9.62 15.97 -6.85
C THR A 54 8.52 16.88 -6.29
N LEU A 55 8.51 17.04 -4.97
CA LEU A 55 7.51 17.83 -4.28
C LEU A 55 7.77 19.34 -4.46
N PRO A 56 6.72 20.17 -4.61
CA PRO A 56 6.88 21.62 -4.78
C PRO A 56 7.28 22.32 -3.48
N GLN A 57 7.93 23.48 -3.60
CA GLN A 57 8.26 24.31 -2.45
C GLN A 57 7.00 24.72 -1.69
N GLY A 58 7.00 24.53 -0.37
CA GLY A 58 5.83 24.76 0.49
C GLY A 58 5.01 23.51 0.82
N HIS A 59 5.29 22.37 0.19
CA HIS A 59 4.77 21.08 0.64
C HIS A 59 5.36 20.70 2.01
N PRO A 60 4.59 20.08 2.93
CA PRO A 60 5.11 19.64 4.24
C PRO A 60 6.35 18.75 4.14
N ASP A 61 6.36 17.81 3.19
CA ASP A 61 7.48 16.90 2.92
C ASP A 61 8.47 17.44 1.87
N PHE A 62 8.50 18.75 1.59
CA PHE A 62 9.45 19.31 0.64
C PHE A 62 10.90 19.01 1.03
N GLY A 63 11.66 18.42 0.10
CA GLY A 63 13.06 18.05 0.31
C GLY A 63 13.26 16.62 0.84
N SER A 64 12.20 15.95 1.28
CA SER A 64 12.20 14.54 1.68
C SER A 64 12.15 13.61 0.46
N ASN A 65 12.73 12.42 0.59
CA ASN A 65 12.70 11.38 -0.44
C ASN A 65 11.39 10.58 -0.34
N ILE A 66 10.23 11.20 -0.51
CA ILE A 66 8.97 10.43 -0.46
C ILE A 66 8.83 9.63 -1.75
N ALA A 67 8.84 8.30 -1.66
CA ALA A 67 8.65 7.38 -2.77
C ALA A 67 7.17 7.04 -3.00
N ALA A 68 6.36 7.05 -1.94
CA ALA A 68 4.95 6.74 -2.05
C ALA A 68 4.10 7.41 -0.97
N PHE A 69 2.84 7.70 -1.30
CA PHE A 69 1.81 8.05 -0.32
C PHE A 69 0.69 7.01 -0.37
N TYR A 70 0.41 6.39 0.77
CA TYR A 70 -0.57 5.32 0.91
C TYR A 70 -1.72 5.82 1.77
N TYR A 71 -2.82 6.20 1.13
CA TYR A 71 -4.02 6.59 1.85
C TYR A 71 -4.95 5.39 2.01
N TRP A 72 -5.40 5.14 3.23
CA TRP A 72 -6.61 4.36 3.45
C TRP A 72 -7.74 5.30 3.81
N LEU A 73 -8.89 5.13 3.17
CA LEU A 73 -10.11 5.89 3.41
C LEU A 73 -11.21 4.92 3.86
N PHE A 74 -11.77 5.20 5.03
CA PHE A 74 -12.91 4.44 5.53
C PHE A 74 -14.09 4.58 4.54
N PRO A 75 -14.79 3.48 4.21
CA PRO A 75 -14.62 2.15 4.82
C PRO A 75 -13.55 1.27 4.16
N ASN A 76 -13.28 1.41 2.86
CA ASN A 76 -12.76 0.28 2.08
C ASN A 76 -12.02 0.68 0.80
N LEU A 77 -11.41 1.87 0.80
CA LEU A 77 -10.69 2.41 -0.35
C LEU A 77 -9.23 2.69 0.01
N MET A 78 -8.31 2.22 -0.82
CA MET A 78 -6.90 2.53 -0.72
C MET A 78 -6.45 3.33 -1.94
N MET A 79 -5.61 4.34 -1.73
CA MET A 79 -5.02 5.16 -2.79
C MET A 79 -3.50 5.16 -2.62
N ASN A 80 -2.81 4.50 -3.54
CA ASN A 80 -1.36 4.35 -3.56
C ASN A 80 -0.80 5.29 -4.63
N PHE A 81 -0.26 6.43 -4.19
CA PHE A 81 0.38 7.38 -5.09
C PHE A 81 1.86 7.08 -5.21
N TYR A 82 2.33 7.02 -6.46
CA TYR A 82 3.71 6.87 -6.86
C TYR A 82 4.10 7.98 -7.86
N PRO A 83 5.40 8.21 -8.10
CA PRO A 83 5.84 9.17 -9.11
C PRO A 83 5.24 8.92 -10.50
N TRP A 84 4.90 7.68 -10.85
CA TRP A 84 4.30 7.33 -12.14
C TRP A 84 2.77 7.50 -12.21
N GLY A 85 2.10 7.61 -11.05
CA GLY A 85 0.63 7.74 -10.98
C GLY A 85 -0.01 7.13 -9.75
N LEU A 86 -1.23 6.64 -9.92
CA LEU A 86 -2.10 6.19 -8.84
C LEU A 86 -2.52 4.74 -9.06
N SER A 87 -2.34 3.90 -8.05
CA SER A 87 -3.01 2.60 -7.93
C SER A 87 -4.11 2.68 -6.87
N LEU A 88 -5.31 2.23 -7.21
CA LEU A 88 -6.44 2.15 -6.30
C LEU A 88 -6.76 0.70 -5.97
N ASN A 89 -7.02 0.43 -4.69
CA ASN A 89 -7.59 -0.85 -4.26
C ASN A 89 -9.00 -0.55 -3.72
N VAL A 90 -10.03 -1.11 -4.37
CA VAL A 90 -11.42 -0.95 -3.94
C VAL A 90 -11.95 -2.27 -3.42
N VAL A 91 -12.28 -2.30 -2.13
CA VAL A 91 -12.64 -3.54 -1.43
C VAL A 91 -14.16 -3.67 -1.32
N TYR A 92 -14.73 -4.60 -2.09
CA TYR A 92 -16.18 -4.85 -2.13
C TYR A 92 -16.56 -6.08 -1.29
N PRO A 93 -17.21 -5.91 -0.11
CA PRO A 93 -17.73 -7.04 0.65
C PRO A 93 -18.90 -7.69 -0.09
N ILE A 94 -18.77 -8.98 -0.41
CA ILE A 94 -19.85 -9.80 -1.03
C ILE A 94 -20.59 -10.58 0.06
N GLY A 95 -19.90 -10.94 1.14
CA GLY A 95 -20.46 -11.57 2.33
C GLY A 95 -19.46 -11.53 3.49
N PRO A 96 -19.80 -12.10 4.65
CA PRO A 96 -18.96 -12.02 5.86
C PRO A 96 -17.54 -12.56 5.65
N GLU A 97 -17.38 -13.54 4.77
CA GLU A 97 -16.10 -14.22 4.52
C GLU A 97 -15.68 -14.15 3.04
N ARG A 98 -16.39 -13.38 2.22
CA ARG A 98 -16.12 -13.27 0.78
C ARG A 98 -16.06 -11.81 0.37
N THR A 99 -14.95 -11.44 -0.25
CA THR A 99 -14.65 -10.07 -0.68
C THR A 99 -14.15 -10.11 -2.11
N ARG A 100 -14.45 -9.08 -2.89
CA ARG A 100 -13.81 -8.83 -4.18
C ARG A 100 -13.00 -7.55 -4.06
N VAL A 101 -11.72 -7.61 -4.39
CA VAL A 101 -10.88 -6.42 -4.51
C VAL A 101 -10.77 -6.06 -5.98
N SER A 102 -10.76 -4.77 -6.29
CA SER A 102 -10.52 -4.27 -7.64
C SER A 102 -9.33 -3.33 -7.63
N PHE A 103 -8.32 -3.68 -8.41
CA PHE A 103 -7.10 -2.90 -8.60
C PHE A 103 -7.23 -2.05 -9.86
N LEU A 104 -7.09 -0.74 -9.73
CA LEU A 104 -7.23 0.21 -10.84
C LEU A 104 -6.02 1.13 -10.89
N SER A 105 -5.28 1.11 -12.01
CA SER A 105 -4.10 1.94 -12.21
C SER A 105 -4.37 3.10 -13.17
N TYR A 106 -4.10 4.32 -12.70
CA TYR A 106 -4.15 5.56 -13.48
C TYR A 106 -2.72 6.06 -13.66
N VAL A 107 -2.14 5.74 -14.81
CA VAL A 107 -0.74 5.99 -15.13
C VAL A 107 -0.63 7.27 -15.94
N TRP A 108 0.18 8.22 -15.49
CA TRP A 108 0.47 9.44 -16.24
C TRP A 108 1.90 9.46 -16.80
N ASP A 109 2.85 8.77 -16.12
CA ASP A 109 4.23 8.59 -16.59
C ASP A 109 4.54 7.08 -16.67
N LYS A 110 4.46 6.52 -17.87
CA LYS A 110 4.66 5.07 -18.10
C LYS A 110 6.11 4.63 -17.97
N ASP A 111 7.06 5.52 -18.25
CA ASP A 111 8.48 5.18 -18.22
C ASP A 111 8.91 4.94 -16.78
N ARG A 112 8.38 5.73 -15.84
CA ARG A 112 8.57 5.54 -14.39
C ARG A 112 7.80 4.37 -13.81
N GLN A 113 6.78 3.84 -14.48
CA GLN A 113 5.99 2.72 -13.95
C GLN A 113 6.80 1.41 -13.90
N GLN A 114 7.82 1.26 -14.75
CA GLN A 114 8.58 0.01 -14.87
C GLN A 114 9.74 -0.12 -13.86
N SER A 115 9.96 0.89 -13.03
CA SER A 115 11.11 0.96 -12.11
C SER A 115 10.70 1.55 -10.77
N GLY A 116 11.40 1.14 -9.70
CA GLY A 116 11.21 1.68 -8.36
C GLY A 116 10.02 1.09 -7.61
N VAL A 117 9.59 1.78 -6.55
CA VAL A 117 8.49 1.36 -5.68
C VAL A 117 7.17 1.43 -6.46
N GLY A 118 6.44 0.31 -6.54
CA GLY A 118 5.17 0.22 -7.27
C GLY A 118 5.30 -0.26 -8.74
N ALA A 119 6.46 -0.79 -9.15
CA ALA A 119 6.62 -1.37 -10.49
C ALA A 119 6.02 -2.77 -10.64
N ASP A 120 6.03 -3.58 -9.57
CA ASP A 120 5.50 -4.95 -9.56
C ASP A 120 4.24 -5.07 -8.68
N LEU A 121 3.31 -4.12 -8.85
CA LEU A 121 2.07 -4.06 -8.06
C LEU A 121 1.29 -5.36 -8.11
N HIS A 122 1.16 -5.98 -9.28
CA HIS A 122 0.38 -7.20 -9.43
C HIS A 122 0.90 -8.34 -8.55
N ARG A 123 2.22 -8.47 -8.43
CA ARG A 123 2.84 -9.46 -7.55
C ARG A 123 2.54 -9.17 -6.08
N VAL A 124 2.73 -7.93 -5.65
CA VAL A 124 2.42 -7.47 -4.28
C VAL A 124 0.95 -7.76 -3.93
N GLU A 125 0.04 -7.45 -4.85
CA GLU A 125 -1.40 -7.68 -4.68
C GLU A 125 -1.72 -9.18 -4.49
N MET A 126 -1.07 -10.06 -5.25
CA MET A 126 -1.20 -11.51 -5.12
C MET A 126 -0.63 -12.04 -3.79
N GLU A 127 0.53 -11.53 -3.38
CA GLU A 127 1.18 -11.88 -2.11
C GLU A 127 0.28 -11.47 -0.92
N ASP A 128 -0.34 -10.29 -0.97
CA ASP A 128 -1.32 -9.84 0.03
C ASP A 128 -2.58 -10.73 0.08
N GLU A 129 -3.11 -11.13 -1.08
CA GLU A 129 -4.26 -12.03 -1.14
C GLU A 129 -3.98 -13.37 -0.44
N GLU A 130 -2.81 -13.97 -0.69
CA GLU A 130 -2.42 -15.24 -0.06
C GLU A 130 -2.32 -15.13 1.47
N VAL A 131 -1.76 -14.02 1.97
CA VAL A 131 -1.66 -13.74 3.41
C VAL A 131 -3.05 -13.61 4.03
N VAL A 132 -3.91 -12.79 3.45
CA VAL A 132 -5.26 -12.53 3.97
C VAL A 132 -6.11 -13.81 3.96
N GLU A 133 -6.00 -14.64 2.92
CA GLU A 133 -6.69 -15.94 2.88
C GLU A 133 -6.18 -16.91 3.95
N SER A 134 -4.88 -16.91 4.23
CA SER A 134 -4.29 -17.68 5.32
C SER A 134 -4.82 -17.23 6.68
N VAL A 135 -4.81 -15.91 6.95
CA VAL A 135 -5.34 -15.32 8.19
C VAL A 135 -6.83 -15.63 8.35
N GLN A 136 -7.63 -15.49 7.28
CA GLN A 136 -9.06 -15.79 7.30
C GLN A 136 -9.35 -17.26 7.64
N ARG A 137 -8.49 -18.21 7.26
CA ARG A 137 -8.59 -19.61 7.70
C ARG A 137 -8.20 -19.77 9.16
N GLY A 138 -7.14 -19.09 9.59
CA GLY A 138 -6.62 -19.13 10.96
C GLY A 138 -7.60 -18.62 12.01
N VAL A 139 -8.25 -17.48 11.76
CA VAL A 139 -9.19 -16.81 12.70
C VAL A 139 -10.44 -17.63 13.00
N ARG A 140 -10.71 -18.70 12.25
CA ARG A 140 -11.82 -19.65 12.52
C ARG A 140 -11.44 -20.71 13.54
N SER A 141 -10.16 -20.85 13.88
CA SER A 141 -9.71 -21.81 14.89
C SER A 141 -10.28 -21.45 16.26
N ARG A 142 -10.70 -22.46 17.02
CA ARG A 142 -11.16 -22.27 18.42
C ARG A 142 -10.07 -21.77 19.37
N LEU A 143 -8.80 -21.88 18.96
CA LEU A 143 -7.64 -21.49 19.76
C LEU A 143 -7.01 -20.18 19.28
N TYR A 144 -7.65 -19.51 18.33
CA TYR A 144 -7.34 -18.15 17.92
C TYR A 144 -8.22 -17.16 18.71
#